data_AF-R0MGK6-F1
#
_entry.id   AF-R0MGK6-F1
#
_cell.length_a   1.000
_cell.length_b   1.000
_cell.length_c   1.000
_cell.angle_alpha   90.00
_cell.angle_beta   90.00
_cell.angle_gamma   90.00
#
_symmetry.space_group_name_H-M   'P 1'
#
loop_
_entity.id
_entity.type
_entity.pdbx_description
1 polymer ?
#
loop_
_entity_poly.entity_id
_entity_poly.type
_entity_poly.pdbx_seq_one_letter_code
_entity_poly.pdbx_strand_id
1 'polypeptide(L)'
;MQAAAFALFSGKTDEAKKRLNFNLEAYNRLGRLGEKAGVDIWNFTLDDHSLRKGYQYIAGFINSDTPWPWKDLDKMDDKKALRNIATAAHAWPEDPLFRDKAQWLRAKYPDDITTLIAPLSASSEVRDNR
;
A
#
# COMPACT_ATOMS: atom_id res chain seq x y z
N MET A 1 -2.01 11.51 -6.78
CA MET A 1 -1.34 12.69 -6.19
C MET A 1 -2.21 13.49 -5.21
N GLN A 2 -3.40 13.04 -4.82
CA GLN A 2 -4.32 13.83 -3.97
C GLN A 2 -3.87 14.03 -2.51
N ALA A 3 -3.07 13.12 -1.93
CA ALA A 3 -2.54 13.32 -0.57
C ALA A 3 -1.49 14.44 -0.49
N ALA A 4 -0.66 14.59 -1.54
CA ALA A 4 0.29 15.69 -1.66
C ALA A 4 -0.42 17.02 -1.93
N ALA A 5 -1.46 17.01 -2.78
CA ALA A 5 -2.27 18.20 -3.06
C ALA A 5 -3.03 18.72 -1.82
N PHE A 6 -3.57 17.84 -0.97
CA PHE A 6 -4.22 18.23 0.28
C PHE A 6 -3.22 18.67 1.36
N ALA A 7 -2.00 18.11 1.36
CA ALA A 7 -0.91 18.54 2.25
C ALA A 7 -0.42 19.95 1.93
N LEU A 8 -0.32 20.31 0.63
CA LEU A 8 -0.04 21.67 0.19
C LEU A 8 -1.17 22.66 0.55
N PHE A 9 -2.44 22.27 0.39
CA PHE A 9 -3.58 23.17 0.64
C PHE A 9 -3.90 23.37 2.13
N SER A 10 -3.52 22.44 3.01
CA SER A 10 -3.79 22.51 4.46
C SER A 10 -2.67 23.13 5.30
N GLY A 11 -1.53 23.50 4.69
CA GLY A 11 -0.38 24.10 5.37
C GLY A 11 0.33 23.19 6.38
N LYS A 12 0.01 21.89 6.38
CA LYS A 12 0.53 20.87 7.30
C LYS A 12 1.27 19.79 6.50
N THR A 13 2.35 20.18 5.85
CA THR A 13 3.22 19.30 5.03
C THR A 13 3.94 18.23 5.84
N ASP A 14 4.08 18.51 7.12
CA ASP A 14 4.80 17.82 8.20
C ASP A 14 4.32 16.38 8.52
N GLU A 15 3.22 15.92 7.93
CA GLU A 15 2.60 14.60 8.22
C GLU A 15 2.21 13.83 6.94
N ALA A 16 2.77 14.21 5.78
CA ALA A 16 2.32 13.72 4.48
C ALA A 16 2.41 12.19 4.34
N LYS A 17 3.49 11.57 4.84
CA LYS A 17 3.70 10.12 4.72
C LYS A 17 2.74 9.30 5.58
N LYS A 18 2.47 9.77 6.80
CA LYS A 18 1.53 9.14 7.74
C LYS A 18 0.09 9.26 7.24
N ARG A 19 -0.31 10.46 6.78
CA ARG A 19 -1.65 10.71 6.22
C ARG A 19 -1.91 9.89 4.96
N LEU A 20 -0.91 9.76 4.09
CA LEU A 20 -1.03 8.92 2.90
C LEU A 20 -1.28 7.45 3.28
N ASN A 21 -0.53 6.89 4.24
CA ASN A 21 -0.79 5.53 4.70
C ASN A 21 -2.16 5.36 5.37
N PHE A 22 -2.62 6.34 6.15
CA PHE A 22 -3.94 6.30 6.75
C PHE A 22 -5.06 6.31 5.70
N ASN A 23 -4.96 7.16 4.68
CA ASN A 23 -5.92 7.21 3.60
C ASN A 23 -5.95 5.90 2.80
N LEU A 24 -4.78 5.33 2.50
CA LEU A 24 -4.70 4.02 1.85
C LEU A 24 -5.34 2.92 2.70
N GLU A 25 -5.16 2.94 4.02
CA GLU A 25 -5.85 2.00 4.92
C GLU A 25 -7.38 2.11 4.82
N ALA A 26 -7.94 3.32 4.68
CA ALA A 26 -9.37 3.51 4.45
C ALA A 26 -9.81 2.90 3.11
N TYR A 27 -9.05 3.12 2.04
CA TYR A 27 -9.33 2.51 0.73
C TYR A 27 -9.20 0.99 0.74
N ASN A 28 -8.34 0.40 1.58
CA ASN A 28 -8.29 -1.06 1.74
C ASN A 28 -9.63 -1.65 2.18
N ARG A 29 -10.33 -0.94 3.08
CA ARG A 29 -11.64 -1.37 3.56
C ARG A 29 -12.69 -1.25 2.45
N LEU A 30 -12.64 -0.16 1.69
CA LEU A 30 -13.56 0.05 0.57
C LEU A 30 -13.34 -0.97 -0.55
N GLY A 31 -12.10 -1.28 -0.90
CA GLY A 31 -11.78 -2.31 -1.91
C GLY A 31 -12.28 -3.69 -1.52
N ARG A 32 -12.06 -4.11 -0.26
CA ARG A 32 -12.61 -5.37 0.28
C ARG A 32 -14.13 -5.41 0.30
N LEU A 33 -14.80 -4.30 0.58
CA LEU A 33 -16.26 -4.21 0.49
C LEU A 33 -16.72 -4.30 -0.97
N GLY A 34 -15.99 -3.67 -1.89
CA GLY A 34 -16.21 -3.78 -3.34
C GLY A 34 -16.14 -5.23 -3.82
N GLU A 35 -15.12 -5.98 -3.44
CA GLU A 35 -14.99 -7.42 -3.74
C GLU A 35 -16.24 -8.22 -3.31
N LYS A 36 -16.76 -7.93 -2.10
CA LYS A 36 -17.96 -8.60 -1.58
C LYS A 36 -19.24 -8.16 -2.27
N ALA A 37 -19.29 -6.93 -2.78
CA ALA A 37 -20.41 -6.36 -3.50
C ALA A 37 -20.35 -6.59 -5.02
N GLY A 38 -19.27 -7.20 -5.55
CA GLY A 38 -19.05 -7.35 -6.99
C GLY A 38 -18.71 -6.03 -7.71
N VAL A 39 -18.22 -5.02 -6.99
CA VAL A 39 -17.82 -3.71 -7.52
C VAL A 39 -16.30 -3.62 -7.53
N ASP A 40 -15.70 -3.42 -8.71
CA ASP A 40 -14.26 -3.28 -8.85
C ASP A 40 -13.79 -1.86 -8.49
N ILE A 41 -13.54 -1.65 -7.20
CA ILE A 41 -12.97 -0.41 -6.68
C ILE A 41 -11.45 -0.35 -6.92
N TRP A 42 -10.78 -1.50 -6.99
CA TRP A 42 -9.32 -1.56 -7.10
C TRP A 42 -8.84 -0.95 -8.41
N ASN A 43 -9.50 -1.28 -9.52
CA ASN A 43 -9.14 -0.78 -10.84
C ASN A 43 -9.92 0.48 -11.24
N PHE A 44 -10.63 1.12 -10.29
CA PHE A 44 -11.23 2.42 -10.55
C PHE A 44 -10.15 3.47 -10.85
N THR A 45 -10.36 4.20 -11.93
CA THR A 45 -9.50 5.30 -12.37
C THR A 45 -10.32 6.56 -12.60
N LEU A 46 -9.76 7.71 -12.23
CA LEU A 46 -10.29 9.03 -12.58
C LEU A 46 -9.12 9.87 -13.08
N ASP A 47 -9.16 10.29 -14.34
CA ASP A 47 -8.04 10.96 -15.02
C ASP A 47 -6.72 10.16 -14.88
N ASP A 48 -5.65 10.80 -14.38
CA ASP A 48 -4.37 10.18 -14.10
C ASP A 48 -4.30 9.53 -12.69
N HIS A 49 -5.41 9.48 -11.95
CA HIS A 49 -5.47 8.97 -10.58
C HIS A 49 -5.98 7.53 -10.51
N SER A 50 -5.28 6.71 -9.73
CA SER A 50 -5.74 5.37 -9.36
C SER A 50 -5.22 4.98 -7.98
N LEU A 51 -5.90 4.03 -7.33
CA LEU A 51 -5.41 3.45 -6.07
C LEU A 51 -4.04 2.80 -6.29
N ARG A 52 -3.85 2.08 -7.40
CA ARG A 52 -2.58 1.42 -7.76
C ARG A 52 -1.41 2.39 -7.74
N LYS A 53 -1.55 3.56 -8.37
CA LYS A 53 -0.50 4.61 -8.37
C LYS A 53 -0.20 5.13 -6.97
N GLY A 54 -1.22 5.24 -6.10
CA GLY A 54 -1.05 5.61 -4.70
C GLY A 54 -0.20 4.61 -3.92
N TYR A 55 -0.47 3.32 -4.07
CA TYR A 55 0.34 2.26 -3.46
C TYR A 55 1.75 2.19 -4.05
N GLN A 56 1.91 2.32 -5.37
CA GLN A 56 3.22 2.32 -6.04
C GLN A 56 4.13 3.43 -5.49
N TYR A 57 3.57 4.62 -5.26
CA TYR A 57 4.32 5.73 -4.67
C TYR A 57 4.88 5.37 -3.29
N ILE A 58 4.06 4.82 -2.37
CA ILE A 58 4.55 4.38 -1.05
C ILE A 58 5.56 3.23 -1.15
N ALA A 59 5.32 2.26 -2.05
CA ALA A 59 6.21 1.12 -2.27
C ALA A 59 7.64 1.54 -2.65
N GLY A 60 7.80 2.66 -3.37
CA GLY A 60 9.09 3.22 -3.75
C GLY A 60 9.97 3.69 -2.59
N PHE A 61 9.41 3.87 -1.38
CA PHE A 61 10.13 4.32 -0.18
C PHE A 61 10.36 3.22 0.87
N ILE A 62 9.90 1.99 0.61
CA ILE A 62 10.07 0.86 1.52
C ILE A 62 11.33 0.11 1.11
N ASN A 63 12.23 -0.17 2.05
CA ASN A 63 13.51 -0.83 1.78
C ASN A 63 14.21 -0.23 0.54
N SER A 64 14.42 1.09 0.57
CA SER A 64 15.07 1.85 -0.50
C SER A 64 15.86 3.02 0.11
N ASP A 65 16.86 3.47 -0.63
CA ASP A 65 17.65 4.67 -0.30
C ASP A 65 16.98 5.96 -0.79
N THR A 66 15.79 5.86 -1.39
CA THR A 66 15.06 7.01 -1.93
C THR A 66 14.67 7.96 -0.79
N PRO A 67 15.18 9.20 -0.78
CA PRO A 67 14.83 10.15 0.26
C PRO A 67 13.36 10.54 0.14
N TRP A 68 12.69 10.69 1.28
CA TRP A 68 11.35 11.24 1.30
C TRP A 68 11.42 12.74 0.94
N PRO A 69 10.71 13.20 -0.10
CA PRO A 69 10.90 14.55 -0.64
C PRO A 69 10.22 15.65 0.18
N TRP A 70 9.39 15.28 1.16
CA TRP A 70 8.63 16.24 1.98
C TRP A 70 9.21 16.33 3.38
N LYS A 71 9.03 17.49 4.03
CA LYS A 71 9.35 17.63 5.44
C LYS A 71 8.37 16.77 6.23
N ASP A 72 8.82 15.66 6.79
CA ASP A 72 8.06 14.89 7.79
C ASP A 72 8.59 15.27 9.17
N LEU A 73 7.71 15.34 10.18
CA LEU A 73 8.11 15.56 11.58
C LEU A 73 8.77 14.33 12.20
N ASP A 74 8.61 13.14 11.60
CA ASP A 74 9.05 11.88 12.20
C ASP A 74 9.34 10.80 11.14
N LYS A 75 10.26 9.87 11.44
CA LYS A 75 10.53 8.72 10.56
C LYS A 75 9.30 7.81 10.57
N MET A 76 8.65 7.62 9.41
CA MET A 76 7.57 6.64 9.30
C MET A 76 8.08 5.24 9.70
N ASP A 77 7.45 4.67 10.72
CA ASP A 77 7.54 3.25 11.06
C ASP A 77 7.04 2.42 9.87
N ASP A 78 7.96 1.69 9.23
CA ASP A 78 7.68 0.86 8.07
C ASP A 78 6.70 -0.29 8.39
N LYS A 79 6.52 -0.63 9.67
CA LYS A 79 5.43 -1.51 10.13
C LYS A 79 4.05 -0.99 9.71
N LYS A 80 3.83 0.33 9.67
CA LYS A 80 2.54 0.92 9.23
C LYS A 80 2.29 0.73 7.74
N ALA A 81 3.34 0.48 6.95
CA ALA A 81 3.21 0.19 5.54
C ALA A 81 2.80 -1.26 5.27
N LEU A 82 3.04 -2.19 6.22
CA LEU A 82 2.81 -3.62 6.03
C LEU A 82 1.38 -3.93 5.58
N ARG A 83 0.37 -3.40 6.29
CA ARG A 83 -1.04 -3.60 5.94
C ARG A 83 -1.38 -3.09 4.55
N ASN A 84 -0.85 -1.92 4.20
CA ASN A 84 -1.13 -1.29 2.91
C ASN A 84 -0.51 -2.06 1.76
N ILE A 85 0.76 -2.44 1.88
CA ILE A 85 1.46 -3.16 0.81
C ILE A 85 0.99 -4.62 0.69
N ALA A 86 0.68 -5.29 1.82
CA ALA A 86 0.07 -6.62 1.77
C ALA A 86 -1.30 -6.60 1.08
N THR A 87 -2.10 -5.55 1.29
CA THR A 87 -3.39 -5.40 0.59
C THR A 87 -3.19 -5.08 -0.90
N ALA A 88 -2.22 -4.23 -1.24
CA ALA A 88 -1.89 -3.95 -2.65
C ALA A 88 -1.42 -5.22 -3.38
N ALA A 89 -0.60 -6.06 -2.75
CA ALA A 89 -0.16 -7.33 -3.30
C ALA A 89 -1.30 -8.35 -3.46
N HIS A 90 -2.38 -8.21 -2.68
CA HIS A 90 -3.60 -9.00 -2.86
C HIS A 90 -4.43 -8.51 -4.05
N ALA A 91 -4.62 -7.19 -4.16
CA ALA A 91 -5.41 -6.56 -5.22
C ALA A 91 -4.75 -6.65 -6.62
N TRP A 92 -3.43 -6.60 -6.68
CA TRP A 92 -2.63 -6.71 -7.91
C TRP A 92 -1.51 -7.76 -7.75
N PRO A 93 -1.86 -9.06 -7.73
CA PRO A 93 -0.90 -10.14 -7.49
C PRO A 93 0.16 -10.27 -8.60
N GLU A 94 -0.11 -9.70 -9.78
CA GLU A 94 0.81 -9.65 -10.92
C GLU A 94 1.85 -8.54 -10.82
N ASP A 95 1.71 -7.59 -9.88
CA ASP A 95 2.67 -6.49 -9.69
C ASP A 95 3.83 -6.93 -8.78
N PRO A 96 5.04 -7.17 -9.31
CA PRO A 96 6.16 -7.66 -8.51
C PRO A 96 6.59 -6.66 -7.44
N LEU A 97 6.41 -5.35 -7.68
CA LEU A 97 6.79 -4.31 -6.71
C LEU A 97 6.05 -4.49 -5.38
N PHE A 98 4.74 -4.75 -5.43
CA PHE A 98 3.96 -4.95 -4.21
C PHE A 98 4.30 -6.25 -3.50
N ARG A 99 4.46 -7.33 -4.27
CA ARG A 99 4.81 -8.63 -3.72
C ARG A 99 6.15 -8.58 -2.99
N ASP A 100 7.18 -8.03 -3.61
CA ASP A 100 8.53 -8.01 -3.07
C ASP A 100 8.60 -7.12 -1.81
N LYS A 101 7.97 -5.95 -1.84
CA LYS A 101 7.91 -5.06 -0.67
C LYS A 101 7.07 -5.65 0.47
N ALA A 102 5.98 -6.36 0.17
CA ALA A 102 5.19 -7.05 1.18
C ALA A 102 5.97 -8.21 1.81
N GLN A 103 6.70 -9.00 1.03
CA GLN A 103 7.54 -10.10 1.53
C GLN A 103 8.62 -9.57 2.46
N TRP A 104 9.30 -8.49 2.08
CA TRP A 104 10.31 -7.85 2.92
C TRP A 104 9.72 -7.36 4.26
N LEU A 105 8.57 -6.67 4.23
CA LEU A 105 7.91 -6.19 5.45
C LEU A 105 7.44 -7.34 6.34
N ARG A 106 6.92 -8.43 5.77
CA ARG A 106 6.51 -9.61 6.54
C ARG A 106 7.70 -10.31 7.19
N ALA A 107 8.82 -10.42 6.49
CA ALA A 107 10.05 -10.99 7.05
C ALA A 107 10.59 -10.14 8.22
N LYS A 108 10.44 -8.80 8.13
CA LYS A 108 10.83 -7.88 9.20
C LYS A 108 9.87 -7.89 10.40
N TYR A 109 8.57 -8.14 10.16
CA TYR A 109 7.52 -8.15 11.18
C TYR A 109 6.71 -9.46 11.16
N PRO A 110 7.32 -10.62 11.47
CA PRO A 110 6.68 -11.93 11.32
C PRO A 110 5.48 -12.14 12.23
N ASP A 111 5.48 -11.51 13.41
CA ASP A 111 4.43 -11.67 14.43
C ASP A 111 3.28 -10.64 14.29
N ASP A 112 3.33 -9.74 13.30
CA ASP A 112 2.25 -8.78 13.10
C ASP A 112 1.00 -9.48 12.57
N ILE A 113 -0.17 -9.16 13.15
CA ILE A 113 -1.44 -9.78 12.79
C ILE A 113 -1.77 -9.65 11.29
N THR A 114 -1.23 -8.63 10.62
CA THR A 114 -1.37 -8.44 9.16
C THR A 114 -0.92 -9.66 8.37
N THR A 115 0.10 -10.38 8.86
CA THR A 115 0.59 -11.61 8.21
C THR A 115 -0.49 -12.68 8.08
N LEU A 116 -1.49 -12.67 8.98
CA LEU A 116 -2.63 -13.57 9.00
C LEU A 116 -3.85 -13.01 8.25
N ILE A 117 -4.16 -11.72 8.42
CA ILE A 117 -5.40 -11.10 7.89
C ILE A 117 -5.28 -10.57 6.45
N ALA A 118 -4.07 -10.49 5.91
CA ALA A 118 -3.78 -10.13 4.52
C ALA A 118 -2.70 -11.09 3.96
N PRO A 119 -3.06 -12.38 3.73
CA PRO A 119 -2.10 -13.36 3.23
C PRO A 119 -1.65 -12.99 1.82
N LEU A 120 -0.35 -13.15 1.56
CA LEU A 120 0.15 -13.07 0.19
C LEU A 120 -0.27 -14.34 -0.54
N SER A 121 -0.84 -14.18 -1.73
CA SER A 121 -1.11 -15.32 -2.61
C SER A 121 0.21 -16.05 -2.89
N ALA A 122 0.20 -17.37 -2.76
CA ALA A 122 1.32 -18.19 -3.21
C ALA A 122 1.60 -17.86 -4.69
N SER A 123 2.88 -17.71 -5.04
CA SER A 123 3.31 -17.53 -6.44
C SER A 123 2.61 -18.57 -7.32
N SER A 124 2.13 -18.16 -8.50
CA SER A 124 1.44 -19.04 -9.45
C SER A 124 2.25 -20.30 -9.77
N GLU A 125 3.58 -20.24 -9.67
CA GLU A 125 4.50 -21.38 -9.81
C GLU A 125 4.20 -22.57 -8.87
N VAL A 126 3.57 -22.36 -7.72
CA VAL A 126 3.20 -23.44 -6.79
C VAL A 126 1.86 -24.08 -7.15
N ARG A 127 1.00 -23.37 -7.89
CA ARG A 127 -0.37 -23.83 -8.19
C ARG A 127 -0.44 -24.78 -9.39
N ASP A 128 0.49 -24.67 -10.33
CA ASP A 128 0.53 -25.54 -11.51
C ASP A 128 1.20 -26.92 -11.25
N ASN A 129 1.70 -27.15 -10.02
CA ASN A 129 2.35 -28.40 -9.60
C ASN A 129 1.47 -29.28 -8.68
N ARG A 130 0.14 -29.19 -8.78
CA ARG A 130 -0.79 -30.07 -8.04
C ARG A 130 -1.91 -30.61 -8.90
#